data_AF-A0A2E3C7X9-F1
#
_entry.id   AF-A0A2E3C7X9-F1
#
_cell.length_a   1.000
_cell.length_b   1.000
_cell.length_c   1.000
_cell.angle_alpha   90.00
_cell.angle_beta   90.00
_cell.angle_gamma   90.00
#
_symmetry.space_group_name_H-M   'P 1'
#
loop_
_entity.id
_entity.type
_entity.pdbx_description
1 polymer ?
#
loop_
_entity_poly.entity_id
_entity_poly.type
_entity_poly.pdbx_seq_one_letter_code
_entity_poly.pdbx_strand_id
1 'polypeptide(L)'
;MSGDHGHEHHIEPWGPHDWSHGAPHNSFAPLVMSIGFGVFLYAFANIFVMGGLENISSMAGVMLGFIIITIGLIIWWRQDMSFDGVYEPQGVGAPFRNIDLRKVAMWIFLMSEMMVFTSLFSTYIRYRLGIPNCEDVFLSGEWVEGTTVNCFEPAAHLIASSWFHLAPGAVNTFALIVSSFTIVLALKTAKMSNKKYAKKYDIETANVDAHRSRKVGIYLGSTLFLATLFLTLKLIEWFVGFPTPGPLTDLNHGHSEIKSLFAEGYTIHANAYTNYHYDTSYHGGHDIPTDSALYAMLESGAHPGGMMMADIRVSASTFYVTTGTHGVHVFAGMVGLSYMTFKALRGGYGPSNAVSIEYFGLYWHFVDLVWVLVFPFFYLY
;
A
#
# COMPACT_ATOMS: atom_id res chain seq x y z
N MET A 1 2.46 -28.68 56.90
CA MET A 1 2.89 -27.31 57.24
C MET A 1 4.32 -27.20 56.72
N SER A 2 4.70 -26.42 55.72
CA SER A 2 4.15 -25.29 54.94
C SER A 2 3.97 -25.73 53.47
N GLY A 3 2.93 -25.36 52.73
CA GLY A 3 2.44 -24.00 52.56
C GLY A 3 3.32 -23.25 51.56
N ASP A 4 3.62 -23.85 50.40
CA ASP A 4 4.27 -23.12 49.31
C ASP A 4 3.18 -22.32 48.60
N HIS A 5 3.24 -21.01 48.80
CA HIS A 5 2.26 -20.07 48.30
C HIS A 5 2.37 -20.04 46.78
N GLY A 6 1.36 -20.60 46.11
CA GLY A 6 1.10 -20.30 44.71
C GLY A 6 0.98 -18.79 44.57
N HIS A 7 2.00 -18.16 44.01
CA HIS A 7 1.89 -16.80 43.53
C HIS A 7 0.81 -16.80 42.45
N GLU A 8 -0.40 -16.39 42.82
CA GLU A 8 -1.42 -16.01 41.84
C GLU A 8 -0.82 -14.87 41.02
N HIS A 9 -0.27 -15.19 39.84
CA HIS A 9 0.14 -14.19 38.87
C HIS A 9 -1.12 -13.43 38.46
N HIS A 10 -1.31 -12.25 39.05
CA HIS A 10 -2.38 -11.34 38.65
C HIS A 10 -2.22 -11.03 37.16
N ILE A 11 -3.17 -11.50 36.34
CA ILE A 11 -3.21 -11.26 34.90
C ILE A 11 -3.48 -9.75 34.71
N GLU A 12 -2.43 -8.99 34.40
CA GLU A 12 -2.56 -7.55 34.20
C GLU A 12 -3.36 -7.25 32.93
N PRO A 13 -4.46 -6.47 32.99
CA PRO A 13 -5.26 -6.12 31.82
C PRO A 13 -4.52 -5.29 30.77
N TRP A 14 -3.33 -4.78 31.12
CA TRP A 14 -2.51 -3.83 30.37
C TRP A 14 -1.08 -4.33 30.08
N GLY A 15 -0.71 -5.47 30.67
CA GLY A 15 0.66 -6.00 30.69
C GLY A 15 0.88 -7.18 29.73
N PRO A 16 2.13 -7.64 29.57
CA PRO A 16 2.45 -8.87 28.86
C PRO A 16 1.71 -10.06 29.47
N HIS A 17 1.22 -10.98 28.65
CA HIS A 17 0.58 -12.20 29.11
C HIS A 17 1.56 -13.36 29.21
N ASP A 18 1.35 -14.17 30.24
CA ASP A 18 1.94 -15.51 30.34
C ASP A 18 1.07 -16.49 29.54
N TRP A 19 1.61 -16.93 28.40
CA TRP A 19 0.93 -17.84 27.48
C TRP A 19 1.01 -19.31 27.91
N SER A 20 1.75 -19.63 28.98
CA SER A 20 1.86 -21.01 29.47
C SER A 20 0.56 -21.57 30.07
N HIS A 21 -0.37 -20.68 30.45
CA HIS A 21 -1.67 -21.03 31.04
C HIS A 21 -2.85 -20.90 30.06
N GLY A 22 -2.59 -20.63 28.78
CA GLY A 22 -3.59 -20.47 27.73
C GLY A 22 -3.77 -19.03 27.24
N ALA A 23 -4.80 -18.80 26.42
CA ALA A 23 -5.06 -17.49 25.83
C ALA A 23 -5.58 -16.49 26.88
N PRO A 24 -5.16 -15.21 26.84
CA PRO A 24 -5.57 -14.22 27.82
C PRO A 24 -7.06 -13.87 27.67
N HIS A 25 -7.80 -13.92 28.78
CA HIS A 25 -9.24 -13.64 28.81
C HIS A 25 -9.59 -12.22 29.29
N ASN A 26 -8.61 -11.42 29.74
CA ASN A 26 -8.84 -10.18 30.49
C ASN A 26 -8.31 -8.90 29.81
N SER A 27 -8.25 -8.84 28.48
CA SER A 27 -7.77 -7.64 27.76
C SER A 27 -8.85 -6.55 27.68
N PHE A 28 -8.50 -5.31 28.06
CA PHE A 28 -9.36 -4.14 27.82
C PHE A 28 -9.21 -3.53 26.43
N ALA A 29 -8.25 -3.98 25.62
CA ALA A 29 -7.99 -3.37 24.33
C ALA A 29 -9.21 -3.36 23.38
N PRO A 30 -10.02 -4.42 23.28
CA PRO A 30 -11.23 -4.40 22.44
C PRO A 30 -12.23 -3.30 22.87
N LEU A 31 -12.40 -3.11 24.18
CA LEU A 31 -13.30 -2.09 24.73
C LEU A 31 -12.77 -0.68 24.44
N VAL A 32 -11.48 -0.44 24.71
CA VAL A 32 -10.84 0.86 24.44
C VAL A 32 -10.90 1.20 22.95
N MET A 33 -10.57 0.26 22.07
CA MET A 33 -10.66 0.46 20.62
C MET A 33 -12.10 0.76 20.18
N SER A 34 -13.10 0.04 20.71
CA SER A 34 -14.51 0.26 20.36
C SER A 34 -14.99 1.67 20.75
N ILE A 35 -14.59 2.16 21.93
CA ILE A 35 -14.87 3.54 22.36
C ILE A 35 -14.18 4.53 21.41
N GLY A 36 -12.92 4.29 21.07
CA GLY A 36 -12.17 5.13 20.15
C GLY A 36 -12.81 5.22 18.76
N PHE A 37 -13.25 4.09 18.20
CA PHE A 37 -14.01 4.05 16.94
C PHE A 37 -15.33 4.79 17.03
N GLY A 38 -16.07 4.65 18.13
CA GLY A 38 -17.31 5.40 18.35
C GLY A 38 -17.09 6.92 18.34
N VAL A 39 -16.07 7.40 19.08
CA VAL A 39 -15.69 8.82 19.11
C VAL A 39 -15.24 9.30 17.73
N PHE A 40 -14.38 8.53 17.05
CA PHE A 40 -13.89 8.86 15.72
C PHE A 40 -15.04 8.99 14.71
N LEU A 41 -15.91 7.97 14.60
CA LEU A 41 -17.01 7.97 13.63
C LEU A 41 -18.01 9.08 13.90
N TYR A 42 -18.36 9.32 15.17
CA TYR A 42 -19.26 10.41 15.54
C TYR A 42 -18.67 11.77 15.19
N ALA A 43 -17.40 12.03 15.54
CA ALA A 43 -16.76 13.30 15.25
C ALA A 43 -16.54 13.50 13.75
N PHE A 44 -16.14 12.45 13.03
CA PHE A 44 -15.92 12.49 11.58
C PHE A 44 -17.21 12.77 10.82
N ALA A 45 -18.32 12.12 11.20
CA ALA A 45 -19.63 12.37 10.60
C ALA A 45 -20.10 13.82 10.79
N ASN A 46 -19.75 14.46 11.92
CA ASN A 46 -20.12 15.86 12.18
C ASN A 46 -19.31 16.88 11.35
N ILE A 47 -18.13 16.51 10.85
CA ILE A 47 -17.32 17.41 10.00
C ILE A 47 -18.00 17.64 8.64
N PHE A 48 -18.65 16.60 8.10
CA PHE A 48 -19.20 16.59 6.75
C PHE A 48 -20.73 16.55 6.78
N VAL A 49 -21.37 17.69 6.49
CA VAL A 49 -22.83 17.77 6.34
C VAL A 49 -23.15 18.08 4.88
N MET A 50 -23.90 17.18 4.22
CA MET A 50 -24.32 17.31 2.81
C MET A 50 -23.21 17.70 1.82
N GLY A 51 -21.99 17.17 2.02
CA GLY A 51 -20.85 17.40 1.12
C GLY A 51 -20.07 18.69 1.40
N GLY A 52 -20.43 19.47 2.42
CA GLY A 52 -19.70 20.64 2.90
C GLY A 52 -18.90 20.38 4.18
N LEU A 53 -17.80 21.12 4.36
CA LEU A 53 -17.06 21.19 5.62
C LEU A 53 -17.72 22.21 6.56
N GLU A 54 -18.57 21.76 7.48
CA GLU A 54 -19.35 22.68 8.32
C GLU A 54 -18.78 22.84 9.73
N ASN A 55 -18.38 21.74 10.40
CA ASN A 55 -17.94 21.78 11.80
C ASN A 55 -16.49 21.35 11.98
N ILE A 56 -15.56 22.21 11.56
CA ILE A 56 -14.11 21.99 11.75
C ILE A 56 -13.73 21.83 13.23
N SER A 57 -14.52 22.38 14.16
CA SER A 57 -14.33 22.19 15.61
C SER A 57 -14.38 20.71 16.03
N SER A 58 -15.11 19.86 15.28
CA SER A 58 -15.17 18.42 15.51
C SER A 58 -13.85 17.70 15.17
N MET A 59 -12.89 18.37 14.53
CA MET A 59 -11.55 17.83 14.27
C MET A 59 -10.84 17.40 15.56
N ALA A 60 -11.04 18.13 16.67
CA ALA A 60 -10.50 17.73 17.97
C ALA A 60 -11.04 16.35 18.42
N GLY A 61 -12.33 16.08 18.16
CA GLY A 61 -12.95 14.79 18.43
C GLY A 61 -12.39 13.67 17.56
N VAL A 62 -12.11 13.95 16.28
CA VAL A 62 -11.45 12.98 15.37
C VAL A 62 -10.05 12.62 15.89
N MET A 63 -9.25 13.62 16.26
CA MET A 63 -7.92 13.39 16.82
C MET A 63 -7.98 12.61 18.13
N LEU A 64 -8.93 12.92 19.01
CA LEU A 64 -9.16 12.17 20.24
C LEU A 64 -9.52 10.71 19.96
N GLY A 65 -10.42 10.45 19.00
CA GLY A 65 -10.76 9.10 18.55
C GLY A 65 -9.54 8.32 18.09
N PHE A 66 -8.70 8.90 17.23
CA PHE A 66 -7.45 8.29 16.78
C PHE A 66 -6.48 7.98 17.93
N ILE A 67 -6.34 8.88 18.91
CA ILE A 67 -5.48 8.66 20.08
C ILE A 67 -5.99 7.46 20.89
N ILE A 68 -7.30 7.37 21.15
CA ILE A 68 -7.89 6.26 21.91
C ILE A 68 -7.71 4.94 21.16
N ILE A 69 -7.96 4.92 19.84
CA ILE A 69 -7.73 3.74 18.99
C ILE A 69 -6.26 3.32 19.08
N THR A 70 -5.33 4.27 18.97
CA THR A 70 -3.89 4.01 19.02
C THR A 70 -3.47 3.44 20.38
N ILE A 71 -4.00 3.97 21.48
CA ILE A 71 -3.75 3.43 22.83
C ILE A 71 -4.26 1.98 22.92
N GLY A 72 -5.48 1.72 22.46
CA GLY A 72 -6.06 0.37 22.42
C GLY A 72 -5.21 -0.59 21.59
N LEU A 73 -4.76 -0.16 20.40
CA LEU A 73 -3.86 -0.93 19.55
C LEU A 73 -2.52 -1.20 20.23
N ILE A 74 -1.90 -0.23 20.90
CA ILE A 74 -0.63 -0.43 21.62
C ILE A 74 -0.79 -1.45 22.75
N ILE A 75 -1.90 -1.40 23.49
CA ILE A 75 -2.17 -2.37 24.56
C ILE A 75 -2.32 -3.77 23.97
N TRP A 76 -3.17 -3.91 22.95
CA TRP A 76 -3.38 -5.19 22.27
C TRP A 76 -2.08 -5.74 21.67
N TRP A 77 -1.33 -4.88 20.99
CA TRP A 77 -0.07 -5.22 20.37
C TRP A 77 0.94 -5.63 21.44
N ARG A 78 1.06 -4.91 22.56
CA ARG A 78 1.96 -5.30 23.68
C ARG A 78 1.64 -6.66 24.26
N GLN A 79 0.35 -6.98 24.35
CA GLN A 79 -0.14 -8.27 24.81
C GLN A 79 0.15 -9.39 23.83
N ASP A 80 -0.05 -9.15 22.54
CA ASP A 80 0.27 -10.13 21.50
C ASP A 80 1.79 -10.34 21.36
N MET A 81 2.58 -9.29 21.53
CA MET A 81 4.05 -9.36 21.51
C MET A 81 4.66 -10.23 22.62
N SER A 82 3.94 -10.48 23.71
CA SER A 82 4.40 -11.40 24.76
C SER A 82 4.28 -12.85 24.35
N PHE A 83 3.69 -13.15 23.20
CA PHE A 83 3.57 -14.50 22.67
C PHE A 83 4.94 -15.11 22.39
N ASP A 84 5.20 -16.22 23.08
CA ASP A 84 6.45 -16.97 23.05
C ASP A 84 6.41 -18.19 22.12
N GLY A 85 5.24 -18.50 21.54
CA GLY A 85 5.03 -19.63 20.65
C GLY A 85 4.78 -20.97 21.38
N VAL A 86 4.60 -20.96 22.69
CA VAL A 86 4.43 -22.20 23.50
C VAL A 86 3.02 -22.77 23.36
N TYR A 87 1.99 -21.92 23.32
CA TYR A 87 0.59 -22.33 23.24
C TYR A 87 -0.11 -21.70 22.03
N GLU A 88 -0.38 -22.52 21.01
CA GLU A 88 -1.18 -22.08 19.86
C GLU A 88 -2.46 -22.93 19.75
N PRO A 89 -3.67 -22.32 19.85
CA PRO A 89 -4.90 -23.08 19.73
C PRO A 89 -5.05 -23.62 18.30
N GLN A 90 -5.42 -24.89 18.18
CA GLN A 90 -5.62 -25.56 16.90
C GLN A 90 -7.11 -25.79 16.62
N GLY A 91 -7.47 -25.78 15.34
CA GLY A 91 -8.84 -26.08 14.92
C GLY A 91 -9.24 -27.50 15.30
N VAL A 92 -10.39 -27.62 15.98
CA VAL A 92 -10.97 -28.91 16.39
C VAL A 92 -11.88 -29.53 15.32
N GLY A 93 -12.40 -28.72 14.40
CA GLY A 93 -13.37 -29.12 13.36
C GLY A 93 -12.83 -29.05 11.93
N ALA A 94 -13.47 -29.79 11.02
CA ALA A 94 -13.23 -29.65 9.58
C ALA A 94 -13.77 -28.30 9.06
N PRO A 95 -13.14 -27.65 8.07
CA PRO A 95 -12.01 -28.14 7.27
C PRO A 95 -10.61 -27.88 7.86
N PHE A 96 -10.49 -27.15 8.98
CA PHE A 96 -9.20 -26.67 9.52
C PHE A 96 -8.67 -27.49 10.71
N ARG A 97 -8.97 -28.79 10.74
CA ARG A 97 -8.58 -29.67 11.85
C ARG A 97 -7.04 -29.76 11.96
N ASN A 98 -6.50 -29.57 13.15
CA ASN A 98 -5.06 -29.57 13.46
C ASN A 98 -4.26 -28.44 12.77
N ILE A 99 -4.92 -27.36 12.36
CA ILE A 99 -4.24 -26.16 11.85
C ILE A 99 -4.31 -25.08 12.94
N ASP A 100 -3.21 -24.36 13.10
CA ASP A 100 -3.09 -23.25 14.02
C ASP A 100 -4.10 -22.14 13.69
N LEU A 101 -4.86 -21.69 14.69
CA LEU A 101 -5.99 -20.80 14.49
C LEU A 101 -5.56 -19.42 13.96
N ARG A 102 -4.39 -18.91 14.39
CA ARG A 102 -3.84 -17.63 13.88
C ARG A 102 -3.49 -17.73 12.41
N LYS A 103 -2.99 -18.88 11.95
CA LYS A 103 -2.70 -19.12 10.54
C LYS A 103 -3.97 -19.11 9.69
N VAL A 104 -5.03 -19.77 10.15
CA VAL A 104 -6.35 -19.74 9.49
C VAL A 104 -6.92 -18.32 9.48
N ALA A 105 -6.84 -17.60 10.60
CA ALA A 105 -7.29 -16.21 10.68
C ALA A 105 -6.55 -15.31 9.70
N MET A 106 -5.23 -15.49 9.54
CA MET A 106 -4.45 -14.78 8.53
C MET A 106 -4.92 -15.10 7.11
N TRP A 107 -5.24 -16.36 6.78
CA TRP A 107 -5.79 -16.69 5.47
C TRP A 107 -7.13 -16.02 5.20
N ILE A 108 -8.04 -16.03 6.19
CA ILE A 108 -9.35 -15.39 6.07
C ILE A 108 -9.20 -13.87 5.90
N PHE A 109 -8.32 -13.25 6.68
CA PHE A 109 -7.98 -11.84 6.55
C PHE A 109 -7.43 -11.51 5.16
N LEU A 110 -6.47 -12.29 4.64
CA LEU A 110 -5.93 -12.05 3.30
C LEU A 110 -6.97 -12.28 2.19
N MET A 111 -7.90 -13.23 2.37
CA MET A 111 -9.02 -13.41 1.45
C MET A 111 -9.96 -12.20 1.47
N SER A 112 -10.22 -11.58 2.63
CA SER A 112 -11.03 -10.36 2.69
C SER A 112 -10.35 -9.19 1.99
N GLU A 113 -9.05 -9.01 2.17
CA GLU A 113 -8.30 -7.97 1.46
C GLU A 113 -8.28 -8.22 -0.05
N MET A 114 -8.14 -9.48 -0.48
CA MET A 114 -8.23 -9.83 -1.89
C MET A 114 -9.59 -9.47 -2.48
N MET A 115 -10.69 -9.65 -1.74
CA MET A 115 -12.03 -9.23 -2.19
C MET A 115 -12.13 -7.70 -2.34
N VAL A 116 -11.56 -6.94 -1.40
CA VAL A 116 -11.51 -5.47 -1.48
C VAL A 116 -10.77 -5.02 -2.75
N PHE A 117 -9.54 -5.49 -2.97
CA PHE A 117 -8.79 -5.13 -4.19
C PHE A 117 -9.46 -5.62 -5.47
N THR A 118 -10.05 -6.82 -5.47
CA THR A 118 -10.81 -7.34 -6.62
C THR A 118 -11.96 -6.39 -6.99
N SER A 119 -12.66 -5.83 -6.00
CA SER A 119 -13.72 -4.85 -6.26
C SER A 119 -13.19 -3.55 -6.85
N LEU A 120 -12.04 -3.05 -6.38
CA LEU A 120 -11.39 -1.84 -6.91
C LEU A 120 -10.94 -2.04 -8.36
N PHE A 121 -10.28 -3.17 -8.67
CA PHE A 121 -9.88 -3.52 -10.02
C PHE A 121 -11.09 -3.71 -10.94
N SER A 122 -12.14 -4.40 -10.48
CA SER A 122 -13.36 -4.59 -11.27
C SER A 122 -14.03 -3.26 -11.61
N THR A 123 -14.13 -2.36 -10.64
CA THR A 123 -14.65 -1.00 -10.85
C THR A 123 -13.81 -0.22 -11.86
N TYR A 124 -12.49 -0.26 -11.75
CA TYR A 124 -11.58 0.37 -12.72
C TYR A 124 -11.81 -0.16 -14.14
N ILE A 125 -11.79 -1.49 -14.32
CA ILE A 125 -11.98 -2.13 -15.63
C ILE A 125 -13.34 -1.76 -16.22
N ARG A 126 -14.39 -1.72 -15.40
CA ARG A 126 -15.75 -1.38 -15.85
C ARG A 126 -15.85 0.05 -16.35
N TYR A 127 -15.25 1.01 -15.64
CA TYR A 127 -15.25 2.40 -16.10
C TYR A 127 -14.36 2.59 -17.31
N ARG A 128 -13.18 1.96 -17.32
CA ARG A 128 -12.24 2.03 -18.43
C ARG A 128 -12.81 1.49 -19.74
N LEU A 129 -13.55 0.38 -19.71
CA LEU A 129 -14.16 -0.21 -20.90
C LEU A 129 -15.54 0.40 -21.23
N GLY A 130 -16.14 1.12 -20.29
CA GLY A 130 -17.49 1.68 -20.42
C GLY A 130 -17.53 3.14 -20.86
N ILE A 131 -16.45 3.90 -20.62
CA ILE A 131 -16.33 5.32 -21.00
C ILE A 131 -15.36 5.40 -22.17
N PRO A 132 -15.66 6.18 -23.24
CA PRO A 132 -14.76 6.33 -24.39
C PRO A 132 -13.43 6.97 -23.97
N ASN A 133 -12.34 6.57 -24.61
CA ASN A 133 -11.02 7.17 -24.34
C ASN A 133 -10.99 8.63 -24.76
N CYS A 134 -10.24 9.45 -24.03
CA CYS A 134 -10.12 10.88 -24.35
C CYS A 134 -9.48 11.11 -25.72
N GLU A 135 -8.53 10.27 -26.14
CA GLU A 135 -7.93 10.34 -27.49
C GLU A 135 -8.96 10.13 -28.61
N ASP A 136 -9.79 9.08 -28.51
CA ASP A 136 -10.84 8.79 -29.50
C ASP A 136 -11.86 9.95 -29.59
N VAL A 137 -12.24 10.50 -28.44
CA VAL A 137 -13.15 11.65 -28.36
C VAL A 137 -12.51 12.90 -28.96
N PHE A 138 -11.23 13.15 -28.69
CA PHE A 138 -10.50 14.26 -29.27
C PHE A 138 -10.46 14.17 -30.80
N LEU A 139 -10.08 12.99 -31.32
CA LEU A 139 -10.00 12.69 -32.76
C LEU A 139 -11.35 12.69 -33.48
N SER A 140 -12.45 12.52 -32.76
CA SER A 140 -13.81 12.67 -33.33
C SER A 140 -14.12 14.11 -33.73
N GLY A 141 -13.50 15.11 -33.07
CA GLY A 141 -13.78 16.53 -33.27
C GLY A 141 -15.16 17.00 -32.80
N GLU A 142 -16.00 16.12 -32.23
CA GLU A 142 -17.38 16.42 -31.80
C GLU A 142 -17.47 17.17 -30.45
N TRP A 143 -16.34 17.57 -29.87
CA TRP A 143 -16.28 18.33 -28.63
C TRP A 143 -16.48 19.84 -28.86
N VAL A 144 -16.88 20.57 -27.82
CA VAL A 144 -17.11 22.02 -27.90
C VAL A 144 -16.15 22.73 -26.94
N GLU A 145 -15.43 23.73 -27.45
CA GLU A 145 -14.51 24.55 -26.65
C GLU A 145 -15.19 25.17 -25.42
N GLY A 146 -14.49 25.12 -24.28
CA GLY A 146 -15.00 25.62 -23.00
C GLY A 146 -16.04 24.72 -22.32
N THR A 147 -16.39 23.58 -22.92
CA THR A 147 -17.23 22.55 -22.29
C THR A 147 -16.42 21.31 -21.93
N THR A 148 -16.77 20.69 -20.82
CA THR A 148 -16.09 19.50 -20.30
C THR A 148 -16.72 18.24 -20.88
N VAL A 149 -15.91 17.40 -21.52
CA VAL A 149 -16.36 16.13 -22.09
C VAL A 149 -16.04 14.98 -21.13
N ASN A 150 -16.99 14.07 -20.99
CA ASN A 150 -16.79 12.86 -20.18
C ASN A 150 -16.04 11.81 -21.00
N CYS A 151 -14.76 11.64 -20.71
CA CYS A 151 -13.90 10.65 -21.35
C CYS A 151 -12.94 10.03 -20.32
N PHE A 152 -12.43 8.84 -20.62
CA PHE A 152 -11.55 8.13 -19.71
C PHE A 152 -10.08 8.42 -20.04
N GLU A 153 -9.39 9.09 -19.12
CA GLU A 153 -7.95 9.36 -19.20
C GLU A 153 -7.20 8.49 -18.18
N PRO A 154 -6.56 7.37 -18.59
CA PRO A 154 -5.77 6.57 -17.67
C PRO A 154 -4.49 7.31 -17.26
N ALA A 155 -4.11 7.21 -15.99
CA ALA A 155 -2.86 7.80 -15.49
C ALA A 155 -1.62 7.32 -16.27
N ALA A 156 -1.70 6.15 -16.90
CA ALA A 156 -0.67 5.60 -17.78
C ALA A 156 -0.26 6.57 -18.90
N HIS A 157 -1.14 7.40 -19.46
CA HIS A 157 -0.73 8.36 -20.50
C HIS A 157 0.28 9.38 -19.98
N LEU A 158 0.13 9.83 -18.73
CA LEU A 158 1.06 10.76 -18.08
C LEU A 158 2.34 10.05 -17.61
N ILE A 159 2.21 8.81 -17.15
CA ILE A 159 3.29 8.06 -16.50
C ILE A 159 4.13 7.24 -17.51
N ALA A 160 3.56 6.86 -18.65
CA ALA A 160 4.26 6.12 -19.71
C ALA A 160 4.77 7.05 -20.83
N SER A 161 4.53 8.36 -20.73
CA SER A 161 4.95 9.37 -21.70
C SER A 161 6.47 9.39 -21.93
N SER A 162 7.27 9.02 -20.93
CA SER A 162 8.71 8.86 -21.09
C SER A 162 9.27 7.68 -20.29
N TRP A 163 10.39 7.14 -20.78
CA TRP A 163 11.14 6.08 -20.07
C TRP A 163 11.47 6.48 -18.63
N PHE A 164 11.72 7.77 -18.37
CA PHE A 164 12.07 8.26 -17.04
C PHE A 164 10.85 8.40 -16.11
N HIS A 165 9.63 8.46 -16.64
CA HIS A 165 8.41 8.32 -15.83
C HIS A 165 8.11 6.85 -15.51
N LEU A 166 8.38 5.93 -16.45
CA LEU A 166 8.14 4.50 -16.23
C LEU A 166 9.21 3.84 -15.34
N ALA A 167 10.46 4.29 -15.43
CA ALA A 167 11.60 3.69 -14.74
C ALA A 167 11.45 3.65 -13.20
N PRO A 168 11.01 4.72 -12.50
CA PRO A 168 10.71 4.65 -11.07
C PRO A 168 9.65 3.59 -10.73
N GLY A 169 8.61 3.45 -11.56
CA GLY A 169 7.60 2.40 -11.44
C GLY A 169 8.17 1.00 -11.60
N ALA A 170 9.03 0.78 -12.60
CA ALA A 170 9.71 -0.50 -12.81
C ALA A 170 10.68 -0.85 -11.67
N VAL A 171 11.48 0.13 -11.21
CA VAL A 171 12.39 -0.01 -10.05
C VAL A 171 11.60 -0.38 -8.79
N ASN A 172 10.42 0.23 -8.60
CA ASN A 172 9.52 -0.09 -7.50
C ASN A 172 9.01 -1.53 -7.53
N THR A 173 8.65 -2.04 -8.71
CA THR A 173 8.26 -3.44 -8.89
C THR A 173 9.42 -4.37 -8.54
N PHE A 174 10.64 -4.07 -8.99
CA PHE A 174 11.83 -4.85 -8.57
C PHE A 174 12.10 -4.76 -7.07
N ALA A 175 11.96 -3.57 -6.47
CA ALA A 175 12.16 -3.37 -5.04
C ALA A 175 11.22 -4.24 -4.20
N LEU A 176 9.93 -4.33 -4.59
CA LEU A 176 8.96 -5.17 -3.88
C LEU A 176 9.24 -6.67 -4.07
N ILE A 177 9.54 -7.13 -5.28
CA ILE A 177 9.90 -8.54 -5.53
C ILE A 177 11.16 -8.94 -4.74
N VAL A 178 12.18 -8.09 -4.72
CA VAL A 178 13.40 -8.33 -3.92
C VAL A 178 13.07 -8.32 -2.43
N SER A 179 12.17 -7.44 -1.97
CA SER A 179 11.73 -7.38 -0.58
C SER A 179 10.98 -8.67 -0.14
N SER A 180 10.16 -9.24 -1.01
CA SER A 180 9.52 -10.55 -0.81
C SER A 180 10.56 -11.65 -0.65
N PHE A 181 11.58 -11.66 -1.51
CA PHE A 181 12.67 -12.63 -1.42
C PHE A 181 13.45 -12.51 -0.11
N THR A 182 13.73 -11.28 0.37
CA THR A 182 14.44 -11.08 1.63
C THR A 182 13.63 -11.56 2.84
N ILE A 183 12.30 -11.48 2.83
CA ILE A 183 11.47 -12.08 3.89
C ILE A 183 11.56 -13.61 3.89
N VAL A 184 11.54 -14.25 2.72
CA VAL A 184 11.72 -15.72 2.64
C VAL A 184 13.09 -16.13 3.18
N LEU A 185 14.14 -15.35 2.89
CA LEU A 185 15.47 -15.56 3.47
C LEU A 185 15.48 -15.37 4.99
N ALA A 186 14.75 -14.38 5.52
CA ALA A 186 14.58 -14.16 6.95
C ALA A 186 13.92 -15.37 7.62
N LEU A 187 12.79 -15.86 7.07
CA LEU A 187 12.07 -17.01 7.58
C LEU A 187 12.90 -18.30 7.53
N LYS A 188 13.56 -18.56 6.40
CA LYS A 188 14.42 -19.73 6.20
C LYS A 188 15.59 -19.73 7.18
N THR A 189 16.17 -18.56 7.44
CA THR A 189 17.25 -18.38 8.41
C THR A 189 16.74 -18.58 9.84
N ALA A 190 15.57 -18.02 10.18
CA ALA A 190 14.96 -18.13 11.49
C ALA A 190 14.59 -19.59 11.86
N LYS A 191 14.02 -20.35 10.92
CA LYS A 191 13.61 -21.76 11.13
C LYS A 191 14.75 -22.78 11.08
N MET A 192 15.98 -22.35 10.76
CA MET A 192 17.10 -23.28 10.64
C MET A 192 17.51 -23.83 12.02
N SER A 193 17.55 -25.17 12.16
CA SER A 193 18.04 -25.84 13.37
C SER A 193 19.46 -25.39 13.73
N ASN A 194 19.74 -25.24 15.03
CA ASN A 194 21.01 -24.75 15.55
C ASN A 194 22.22 -25.53 14.99
N LYS A 195 22.13 -26.87 14.90
CA LYS A 195 23.20 -27.72 14.34
C LYS A 195 23.50 -27.39 12.88
N LYS A 196 22.44 -27.23 12.08
CA LYS A 196 22.55 -26.93 10.64
C LYS A 196 23.08 -25.50 10.42
N TYR A 197 22.67 -24.56 11.27
CA TYR A 197 23.11 -23.18 11.21
C TYR A 197 24.60 -23.04 11.58
N ALA A 198 25.01 -23.62 12.71
CA ALA A 198 26.40 -23.64 13.17
C ALA A 198 27.34 -24.17 12.08
N LYS A 199 26.99 -25.32 11.47
CA LYS A 199 27.77 -25.91 10.37
C LYS A 199 27.84 -25.03 9.13
N LYS A 200 26.75 -24.33 8.79
CA LYS A 200 26.68 -23.52 7.56
C LYS A 200 27.54 -22.26 7.64
N TYR A 201 27.59 -21.63 8.81
CA TYR A 201 28.27 -20.35 9.01
C TYR A 201 29.60 -20.49 9.77
N ASP A 202 30.00 -21.71 10.12
CA ASP A 202 31.19 -22.03 10.92
C ASP A 202 31.24 -21.25 12.24
N ILE A 203 30.16 -21.37 13.03
CA ILE A 203 29.97 -20.63 14.30
C ILE A 203 29.80 -21.61 15.45
N GLU A 204 30.41 -21.29 16.59
CA GLU A 204 30.21 -21.99 17.85
C GLU A 204 28.72 -22.05 18.24
N THR A 205 28.29 -23.20 18.74
CA THR A 205 26.89 -23.44 19.10
C THR A 205 26.32 -22.46 20.12
N ALA A 206 27.16 -21.92 21.01
CA ALA A 206 26.79 -20.90 22.00
C ALA A 206 26.38 -19.55 21.39
N ASN A 207 26.92 -19.19 20.21
CA ASN A 207 26.71 -17.90 19.56
C ASN A 207 25.70 -17.95 18.40
N VAL A 208 25.13 -19.13 18.12
CA VAL A 208 24.20 -19.35 17.00
C VAL A 208 22.97 -18.45 17.08
N ASP A 209 22.37 -18.32 18.25
CA ASP A 209 21.09 -17.62 18.41
C ASP A 209 21.25 -16.11 18.20
N ALA A 210 22.33 -15.53 18.74
CA ALA A 210 22.67 -14.13 18.55
C ALA A 210 23.01 -13.81 17.08
N HIS A 211 23.84 -14.66 16.44
CA HIS A 211 24.21 -14.46 15.04
C HIS A 211 23.01 -14.63 14.10
N ARG A 212 22.15 -15.64 14.35
CA ARG A 212 20.91 -15.85 13.59
C ARG A 212 20.00 -14.64 13.70
N SER A 213 19.72 -14.18 14.91
CA SER A 213 18.83 -13.04 15.14
C SER A 213 19.33 -11.78 14.43
N ARG A 214 20.65 -11.52 14.46
CA ARG A 214 21.26 -10.41 13.70
C ARG A 214 21.09 -10.59 12.19
N LYS A 215 21.32 -11.79 11.63
CA LYS A 215 21.13 -12.06 10.20
C LYS A 215 19.66 -11.93 9.78
N VAL A 216 18.72 -12.42 10.58
CA VAL A 216 17.28 -12.20 10.38
C VAL A 216 16.97 -10.70 10.37
N GLY A 217 17.51 -9.95 11.34
CA GLY A 217 17.35 -8.50 11.42
C GLY A 217 17.89 -7.75 10.21
N ILE A 218 19.00 -8.20 9.63
CA ILE A 218 19.53 -7.63 8.37
C ILE A 218 18.54 -7.87 7.23
N TYR A 219 18.01 -9.08 7.05
CA TYR A 219 17.05 -9.36 5.97
C TYR A 219 15.73 -8.57 6.12
N LEU A 220 15.20 -8.50 7.35
CA LEU A 220 14.00 -7.70 7.64
C LEU A 220 14.27 -6.20 7.46
N GLY A 221 15.44 -5.71 7.91
CA GLY A 221 15.86 -4.33 7.71
C GLY A 221 16.08 -3.97 6.24
N SER A 222 16.62 -4.88 5.42
CA SER A 222 16.70 -4.70 3.96
C SER A 222 15.31 -4.58 3.34
N THR A 223 14.36 -5.40 3.77
CA THR A 223 12.95 -5.32 3.34
C THR A 223 12.36 -3.95 3.70
N LEU A 224 12.62 -3.46 4.92
CA LEU A 224 12.12 -2.17 5.39
C LEU A 224 12.69 -1.00 4.60
N PHE A 225 13.99 -1.07 4.28
CA PHE A 225 14.64 -0.08 3.42
C PHE A 225 14.01 -0.04 2.03
N LEU A 226 13.81 -1.19 1.39
CA LEU A 226 13.18 -1.28 0.08
C LEU A 226 11.73 -0.78 0.10
N ALA A 227 10.97 -1.09 1.15
CA ALA A 227 9.61 -0.58 1.33
C ALA A 227 9.57 0.95 1.51
N THR A 228 10.52 1.48 2.28
CA THR A 228 10.66 2.93 2.47
C THR A 228 11.01 3.61 1.16
N LEU A 229 11.93 3.04 0.38
CA LEU A 229 12.27 3.52 -0.95
C LEU A 229 11.04 3.52 -1.86
N PHE A 230 10.29 2.41 -1.89
CA PHE A 230 9.05 2.28 -2.67
C PHE A 230 8.05 3.39 -2.34
N LEU A 231 7.73 3.57 -1.06
CA LEU A 231 6.74 4.55 -0.63
C LEU A 231 7.21 5.99 -0.89
N THR A 232 8.50 6.25 -0.70
CA THR A 232 9.10 7.56 -1.00
C THR A 232 8.99 7.89 -2.48
N LEU A 233 9.34 6.94 -3.36
CA LEU A 233 9.23 7.12 -4.81
C LEU A 233 7.77 7.34 -5.24
N LYS A 234 6.80 6.69 -4.58
CA LYS A 234 5.37 6.93 -4.83
C LYS A 234 4.92 8.32 -4.40
N LEU A 235 5.34 8.81 -3.24
CA LEU A 235 5.02 10.17 -2.79
C LEU A 235 5.66 11.22 -3.70
N ILE A 236 6.88 10.95 -4.20
CA ILE A 236 7.55 11.81 -5.17
C ILE A 236 6.75 11.84 -6.49
N GLU A 237 6.34 10.70 -7.03
CA GLU A 237 5.54 10.60 -8.25
C GLU A 237 4.23 11.40 -8.15
N TRP A 238 3.54 11.33 -7.01
CA TRP A 238 2.27 12.02 -6.82
C TRP A 238 2.41 13.52 -6.64
N PHE A 239 3.37 13.96 -5.83
CA PHE A 239 3.40 15.35 -5.34
C PHE A 239 4.59 16.17 -5.81
N VAL A 240 5.77 15.56 -6.02
CA VAL A 240 7.03 16.29 -6.20
C VAL A 240 7.52 16.29 -7.66
N GLY A 241 7.54 15.13 -8.30
CA GLY A 241 8.16 14.95 -9.63
C GLY A 241 9.64 14.59 -9.55
N PHE A 242 10.26 14.34 -10.70
CA PHE A 242 11.66 13.91 -10.79
C PHE A 242 12.51 14.91 -11.59
N PRO A 243 13.65 15.40 -11.06
CA PRO A 243 14.60 16.11 -11.88
C PRO A 243 15.36 15.11 -12.77
N THR A 244 15.44 15.35 -14.08
CA THR A 244 16.27 14.52 -14.95
C THR A 244 17.73 15.01 -14.90
N PRO A 245 18.71 14.16 -14.55
CA PRO A 245 20.12 14.55 -14.58
C PRO A 245 20.52 15.03 -15.97
N GLY A 246 21.33 16.10 -16.07
CA GLY A 246 21.71 16.76 -17.33
C GLY A 246 21.98 15.86 -18.54
N PRO A 247 22.76 14.76 -18.43
CA PRO A 247 23.02 13.83 -19.55
C PRO A 247 21.80 13.05 -20.07
N LEU A 248 20.72 13.01 -19.29
CA LEU A 248 19.49 12.25 -19.58
C LEU A 248 18.36 13.17 -20.10
N THR A 249 18.57 14.48 -20.13
CA THR A 249 17.60 15.48 -20.61
C THR A 249 17.28 15.29 -22.10
N ASP A 250 18.29 14.95 -22.91
CA ASP A 250 18.11 14.67 -24.35
C ASP A 250 17.29 13.40 -24.59
N LEU A 251 17.28 12.46 -23.65
CA LEU A 251 16.46 11.26 -23.68
C LEU A 251 15.03 11.50 -23.13
N ASN A 252 14.77 12.68 -22.56
CA ASN A 252 13.45 13.11 -22.05
C ASN A 252 12.86 14.24 -22.91
N HIS A 253 13.05 14.17 -24.22
CA HIS A 253 12.54 15.17 -25.18
C HIS A 253 12.97 16.62 -24.89
N GLY A 254 14.08 16.84 -24.16
CA GLY A 254 14.58 18.17 -23.81
C GLY A 254 13.95 18.79 -22.56
N HIS A 255 13.04 18.08 -21.86
CA HIS A 255 12.47 18.55 -20.59
C HIS A 255 13.39 18.19 -19.43
N SER A 256 13.84 19.20 -18.68
CA SER A 256 14.75 19.05 -17.52
C SER A 256 14.07 18.52 -16.26
N GLU A 257 12.74 18.49 -16.23
CA GLU A 257 11.95 18.08 -15.07
C GLU A 257 10.73 17.28 -15.51
N ILE A 258 10.48 16.19 -14.79
CA ILE A 258 9.28 15.38 -14.85
C ILE A 258 8.31 15.92 -13.81
N LYS A 259 7.18 16.46 -14.27
CA LYS A 259 6.14 16.99 -13.39
C LYS A 259 5.46 15.86 -12.61
N SER A 260 5.03 16.17 -11.39
CA SER A 260 4.21 15.26 -10.59
C SER A 260 2.79 15.16 -11.15
N LEU A 261 2.07 14.08 -10.82
CA LEU A 261 0.66 13.94 -11.18
C LEU A 261 -0.19 15.12 -10.66
N PHE A 262 0.14 15.62 -9.47
CA PHE A 262 -0.49 16.81 -8.92
C PHE A 262 -0.20 18.07 -9.76
N ALA A 263 1.06 18.28 -10.18
CA ALA A 263 1.45 19.42 -11.00
C ALA A 263 0.87 19.35 -12.43
N GLU A 264 0.62 18.14 -12.95
CA GLU A 264 -0.10 17.92 -14.21
C GLU A 264 -1.62 18.12 -14.08
N GLY A 265 -2.15 18.35 -12.87
CA GLY A 265 -3.57 18.55 -12.64
C GLY A 265 -4.39 17.25 -12.59
N TYR A 266 -3.74 16.08 -12.60
CA TYR A 266 -4.39 14.77 -12.49
C TYR A 266 -4.84 14.55 -11.04
N THR A 267 -6.00 15.09 -10.69
CA THR A 267 -6.54 15.12 -9.31
C THR A 267 -7.98 14.62 -9.27
N ILE A 268 -8.41 14.11 -8.11
CA ILE A 268 -9.75 13.54 -7.92
C ILE A 268 -10.91 14.54 -8.10
N HIS A 269 -10.62 15.85 -8.13
CA HIS A 269 -11.61 16.91 -8.30
C HIS A 269 -11.52 17.61 -9.67
N ALA A 270 -10.65 17.13 -10.58
CA ALA A 270 -10.45 17.72 -11.90
C ALA A 270 -11.64 17.40 -12.84
N ASN A 271 -12.66 18.25 -12.79
CA ASN A 271 -13.79 18.23 -13.72
C ASN A 271 -13.50 18.93 -15.06
N ALA A 272 -12.36 19.63 -15.13
CA ALA A 272 -11.95 20.50 -16.23
C ALA A 272 -10.45 20.31 -16.48
N TYR A 273 -10.06 19.10 -16.87
CA TYR A 273 -8.68 18.71 -17.11
C TYR A 273 -8.25 19.08 -18.54
N THR A 274 -7.12 19.77 -18.65
CA THR A 274 -6.52 20.18 -19.93
C THR A 274 -5.14 19.56 -20.06
N ASN A 275 -4.88 18.92 -21.19
CA ASN A 275 -3.57 18.35 -21.52
C ASN A 275 -3.13 18.87 -22.89
N TYR A 276 -1.84 19.14 -23.07
CA TYR A 276 -1.27 19.59 -24.35
C TYR A 276 -1.51 18.56 -25.48
N HIS A 277 -1.67 17.28 -25.15
CA HIS A 277 -2.06 16.24 -26.12
C HIS A 277 -3.44 16.47 -26.75
N TYR A 278 -4.30 17.26 -26.10
CA TYR A 278 -5.64 17.59 -26.55
C TYR A 278 -5.78 19.06 -26.99
N ASP A 279 -4.65 19.65 -27.40
CA ASP A 279 -4.58 21.01 -27.92
C ASP A 279 -4.24 20.96 -29.42
N THR A 280 -5.17 21.44 -30.25
CA THR A 280 -4.99 21.48 -31.71
C THR A 280 -3.87 22.44 -32.15
N SER A 281 -3.52 23.44 -31.33
CA SER A 281 -2.41 24.35 -31.60
C SER A 281 -1.04 23.68 -31.42
N TYR A 282 -0.96 22.70 -30.51
CA TYR A 282 0.26 21.95 -30.22
C TYR A 282 0.61 20.98 -31.36
N HIS A 283 -0.40 20.40 -32.01
CA HIS A 283 -0.23 19.39 -33.05
C HIS A 283 0.14 19.90 -34.44
N GLY A 284 0.23 21.22 -34.65
CA GLY A 284 0.84 21.84 -35.84
C GLY A 284 0.40 21.28 -37.21
N GLY A 285 -0.80 20.70 -37.34
CA GLY A 285 -1.32 20.06 -38.55
C GLY A 285 -0.60 18.79 -39.04
N HIS A 286 0.40 18.28 -38.31
CA HIS A 286 1.24 17.16 -38.78
C HIS A 286 1.19 15.89 -37.89
N ASP A 287 0.76 15.99 -36.63
CA ASP A 287 0.67 14.84 -35.71
C ASP A 287 -0.75 14.28 -35.52
N ILE A 288 -1.76 14.91 -36.13
CA ILE A 288 -3.14 14.40 -36.14
C ILE A 288 -3.29 13.42 -37.33
N PRO A 289 -3.78 12.19 -37.11
CA PRO A 289 -4.02 11.24 -38.20
C PRO A 289 -4.91 11.85 -39.30
N THR A 290 -4.46 11.81 -40.54
CA THR A 290 -5.17 12.43 -41.69
C THR A 290 -6.50 11.77 -42.02
N ASP A 291 -6.72 10.56 -41.52
CA ASP A 291 -7.96 9.80 -41.59
C ASP A 291 -8.93 10.09 -40.44
N SER A 292 -8.53 10.89 -39.44
CA SER A 292 -9.42 11.29 -38.34
C SER A 292 -10.46 12.33 -38.75
N ALA A 293 -11.62 12.31 -38.07
CA ALA A 293 -12.66 13.31 -38.29
C ALA A 293 -12.19 14.72 -37.90
N LEU A 294 -11.39 14.82 -36.83
CA LEU A 294 -10.77 16.08 -36.40
C LEU A 294 -9.91 16.72 -37.49
N TYR A 295 -9.14 15.91 -38.24
CA TYR A 295 -8.33 16.44 -39.35
C TYR A 295 -9.19 17.11 -40.43
N ALA A 296 -10.26 16.44 -40.86
CA ALA A 296 -11.20 17.00 -41.84
C ALA A 296 -11.91 18.27 -41.31
N MET A 297 -12.22 18.31 -40.02
CA MET A 297 -12.79 19.50 -39.37
C MET A 297 -11.79 20.66 -39.32
N LEU A 298 -10.52 20.41 -39.00
CA LEU A 298 -9.45 21.41 -39.01
C LEU A 298 -9.23 21.98 -40.42
N GLU A 299 -9.24 21.13 -41.46
CA GLU A 299 -9.18 21.58 -42.86
C GLU A 299 -10.37 22.48 -43.24
N SER A 300 -11.55 22.21 -42.67
CA SER A 300 -12.75 23.06 -42.84
C SER A 300 -12.72 24.35 -42.02
N GLY A 301 -11.68 24.57 -41.20
CA GLY A 301 -11.52 25.74 -40.34
C GLY A 301 -12.21 25.65 -38.98
N ALA A 302 -12.68 24.48 -38.56
CA ALA A 302 -13.22 24.24 -37.22
C ALA A 302 -12.09 23.94 -36.22
N HIS A 303 -12.27 24.35 -34.95
CA HIS A 303 -11.30 24.19 -33.84
C HIS A 303 -9.88 24.75 -34.08
N PRO A 304 -9.67 25.93 -34.69
CA PRO A 304 -8.32 26.46 -34.90
C PRO A 304 -7.69 26.90 -33.57
N GLY A 305 -6.82 26.06 -33.02
CA GLY A 305 -6.21 26.29 -31.70
C GLY A 305 -7.17 26.00 -30.53
N GLY A 306 -8.21 25.21 -30.78
CA GLY A 306 -9.11 24.71 -29.75
C GLY A 306 -8.44 23.68 -28.84
N MET A 307 -8.84 23.70 -27.57
CA MET A 307 -8.38 22.77 -26.53
C MET A 307 -9.57 22.00 -25.95
N MET A 308 -9.50 20.67 -25.99
CA MET A 308 -10.52 19.83 -25.37
C MET A 308 -10.31 19.77 -23.85
N MET A 309 -11.40 19.93 -23.10
CA MET A 309 -11.40 19.78 -21.64
C MET A 309 -12.06 18.46 -21.25
N ALA A 310 -11.39 17.64 -20.45
CA ALA A 310 -11.87 16.34 -20.01
C ALA A 310 -12.33 16.34 -18.54
N ASP A 311 -13.42 15.63 -18.22
CA ASP A 311 -13.78 15.31 -16.84
C ASP A 311 -13.12 13.98 -16.43
N ILE A 312 -11.97 14.07 -15.75
CA ILE A 312 -11.16 12.91 -15.37
C ILE A 312 -11.41 12.43 -13.94
N ARG A 313 -12.47 12.93 -13.26
CA ARG A 313 -12.71 12.62 -11.84
C ARG A 313 -12.81 11.12 -11.58
N VAL A 314 -13.42 10.37 -12.51
CA VAL A 314 -13.57 8.91 -12.38
C VAL A 314 -12.22 8.18 -12.53
N SER A 315 -11.43 8.53 -13.54
CA SER A 315 -10.13 7.88 -13.75
C SER A 315 -9.13 8.23 -12.64
N ALA A 316 -9.06 9.50 -12.24
CA ALA A 316 -8.23 9.94 -11.13
C ALA A 316 -8.67 9.29 -9.80
N SER A 317 -9.97 9.25 -9.51
CA SER A 317 -10.47 8.62 -8.27
C SER A 317 -10.16 7.14 -8.22
N THR A 318 -10.39 6.39 -9.30
CA THR A 318 -10.08 4.96 -9.34
C THR A 318 -8.58 4.69 -9.22
N PHE A 319 -7.73 5.53 -9.81
CA PHE A 319 -6.28 5.48 -9.66
C PHE A 319 -5.85 5.72 -8.20
N TYR A 320 -6.18 6.88 -7.62
CA TYR A 320 -5.71 7.25 -6.27
C TYR A 320 -6.31 6.39 -5.16
N VAL A 321 -7.57 5.98 -5.28
CA VAL A 321 -8.19 5.07 -4.29
C VAL A 321 -7.50 3.72 -4.34
N THR A 322 -7.23 3.15 -5.52
CA THR A 322 -6.58 1.83 -5.64
C THR A 322 -5.13 1.86 -5.17
N THR A 323 -4.34 2.78 -5.72
CA THR A 323 -2.92 2.93 -5.39
C THR A 323 -2.72 3.44 -3.96
N GLY A 324 -3.59 4.31 -3.46
CA GLY A 324 -3.57 4.78 -2.07
C GLY A 324 -3.96 3.70 -1.07
N THR A 325 -4.97 2.88 -1.37
CA THR A 325 -5.30 1.71 -0.53
C THR A 325 -4.11 0.76 -0.45
N HIS A 326 -3.44 0.48 -1.58
CA HIS A 326 -2.19 -0.29 -1.58
C HIS A 326 -1.08 0.37 -0.74
N GLY A 327 -0.87 1.68 -0.89
CA GLY A 327 0.10 2.44 -0.11
C GLY A 327 -0.15 2.36 1.40
N VAL A 328 -1.41 2.42 1.84
CA VAL A 328 -1.80 2.22 3.25
C VAL A 328 -1.43 0.82 3.74
N HIS A 329 -1.62 -0.21 2.91
CA HIS A 329 -1.20 -1.58 3.24
C HIS A 329 0.32 -1.69 3.35
N VAL A 330 1.06 -1.15 2.40
CA VAL A 330 2.54 -1.11 2.48
C VAL A 330 2.99 -0.42 3.78
N PHE A 331 2.39 0.72 4.11
CA PHE A 331 2.69 1.46 5.34
C PHE A 331 2.38 0.65 6.61
N ALA A 332 1.21 0.02 6.69
CA ALA A 332 0.85 -0.86 7.81
C ALA A 332 1.85 -2.04 7.95
N GLY A 333 2.25 -2.62 6.82
CA GLY A 333 3.31 -3.61 6.77
C GLY A 333 4.66 -3.08 7.27
N MET A 334 5.04 -1.86 6.90
CA MET A 334 6.28 -1.22 7.37
C MET A 334 6.29 -1.02 8.89
N VAL A 335 5.14 -0.71 9.51
CA VAL A 335 5.03 -0.63 10.98
C VAL A 335 5.33 -1.99 11.61
N GLY A 336 4.69 -3.06 11.13
CA GLY A 336 4.96 -4.43 11.59
C GLY A 336 6.41 -4.87 11.36
N LEU A 337 6.95 -4.55 10.19
CA LEU A 337 8.33 -4.87 9.80
C LEU A 337 9.37 -4.14 10.65
N SER A 338 9.14 -2.87 10.97
CA SER A 338 9.99 -2.08 11.85
C SER A 338 10.09 -2.72 13.23
N TYR A 339 8.94 -3.13 13.78
CA TYR A 339 8.88 -3.86 15.03
C TYR A 339 9.65 -5.20 14.95
N MET A 340 9.38 -6.01 13.93
CA MET A 340 10.04 -7.31 13.79
C MET A 340 11.55 -7.17 13.61
N THR A 341 12.00 -6.15 12.87
CA THR A 341 13.42 -5.81 12.72
C THR A 341 14.03 -5.48 14.07
N PHE A 342 13.37 -4.66 14.88
CA PHE A 342 13.83 -4.33 16.23
C PHE A 342 13.87 -5.56 17.17
N LYS A 343 12.84 -6.43 17.13
CA LYS A 343 12.83 -7.71 17.85
C LYS A 343 14.00 -8.60 17.44
N ALA A 344 14.33 -8.66 16.16
CA ALA A 344 15.47 -9.42 15.64
C ALA A 344 16.80 -8.88 16.15
N LEU A 345 16.99 -7.56 16.13
CA LEU A 345 18.22 -6.91 16.59
C LEU A 345 18.46 -7.11 18.09
N ARG A 346 17.40 -7.33 18.88
CA ARG A 346 17.48 -7.65 20.33
C ARG A 346 17.65 -9.15 20.63
N GLY A 347 17.79 -10.01 19.62
CA GLY A 347 17.97 -11.45 19.84
C GLY A 347 16.67 -12.26 19.97
N GLY A 348 15.52 -11.69 19.60
CA GLY A 348 14.21 -12.29 19.85
C GLY A 348 13.78 -13.42 18.89
N TYR A 349 14.65 -13.90 17.99
CA TYR A 349 14.28 -14.93 17.00
C TYR A 349 15.06 -16.24 17.14
N GLY A 350 14.32 -17.28 17.55
CA GLY A 350 14.74 -18.68 17.56
C GLY A 350 13.92 -19.56 16.61
N PRO A 351 14.29 -20.84 16.45
CA PRO A 351 13.56 -21.77 15.57
C PRO A 351 12.11 -21.98 16.01
N SER A 352 11.81 -21.84 17.30
CA SER A 352 10.48 -21.94 17.89
C SER A 352 9.66 -20.64 17.81
N ASN A 353 10.30 -19.47 17.71
CA ASN A 353 9.64 -18.15 17.71
C ASN A 353 9.67 -17.48 16.31
N ALA A 354 9.74 -18.28 15.24
CA ALA A 354 9.78 -17.78 13.87
C ALA A 354 8.39 -17.61 13.24
N VAL A 355 7.32 -17.95 13.98
CA VAL A 355 5.93 -17.97 13.51
C VAL A 355 5.45 -16.58 13.07
N SER A 356 5.82 -15.52 13.79
CA SER A 356 5.47 -14.15 13.40
C SER A 356 6.05 -13.74 12.03
N ILE A 357 7.24 -14.26 11.67
CA ILE A 357 7.85 -14.02 10.35
C ILE A 357 7.08 -14.76 9.25
N GLU A 358 6.54 -15.93 9.55
CA GLU A 358 5.70 -16.67 8.59
C GLU A 358 4.41 -15.90 8.28
N TYR A 359 3.68 -15.47 9.30
CA TYR A 359 2.42 -14.74 9.13
C TYR A 359 2.61 -13.39 8.46
N PHE A 360 3.63 -12.65 8.89
CA PHE A 360 4.00 -11.40 8.22
C PHE A 360 4.43 -11.63 6.77
N GLY A 361 5.15 -12.72 6.49
CA GLY A 361 5.55 -13.06 5.12
C GLY A 361 4.36 -13.33 4.21
N LEU A 362 3.31 -14.01 4.69
CA LEU A 362 2.06 -14.17 3.94
C LEU A 362 1.42 -12.82 3.59
N TYR A 363 1.37 -11.90 4.55
CA TYR A 363 0.86 -10.55 4.33
C TYR A 363 1.70 -9.76 3.33
N TRP A 364 3.02 -9.79 3.47
CA TRP A 364 3.91 -9.04 2.61
C TRP A 364 3.89 -9.55 1.17
N HIS A 365 3.84 -10.87 0.97
CA HIS A 365 3.66 -11.46 -0.36
C HIS A 365 2.32 -11.09 -0.99
N PHE A 366 1.26 -10.96 -0.19
CA PHE A 366 -0.01 -10.45 -0.69
C PHE A 366 0.11 -9.00 -1.18
N VAL A 367 0.73 -8.11 -0.40
CA VAL A 367 0.94 -6.71 -0.79
C VAL A 367 1.79 -6.58 -2.05
N ASP A 368 2.81 -7.43 -2.20
CA ASP A 368 3.65 -7.52 -3.41
C ASP A 368 2.83 -8.01 -4.62
N LEU A 369 2.04 -9.07 -4.47
CA LEU A 369 1.18 -9.60 -5.53
C LEU A 369 0.18 -8.54 -6.02
N VAL A 370 -0.44 -7.80 -5.09
CA VAL A 370 -1.34 -6.70 -5.44
C VAL A 370 -0.61 -5.66 -6.27
N TRP A 371 0.62 -5.28 -5.92
CA TRP A 371 1.40 -4.33 -6.72
C TRP A 371 1.70 -4.83 -8.13
N VAL A 372 2.08 -6.11 -8.25
CA VAL A 372 2.33 -6.75 -9.55
C VAL A 372 1.09 -6.72 -10.45
N LEU A 373 -0.13 -6.61 -9.88
CA LEU A 373 -1.35 -6.35 -10.63
C LEU A 373 -1.61 -4.85 -10.84
N VAL A 374 -1.44 -4.00 -9.83
CA VAL A 374 -1.64 -2.54 -9.97
C VAL A 374 -0.77 -1.96 -11.09
N PHE A 375 0.50 -2.40 -11.17
CA PHE A 375 1.44 -1.89 -12.17
C PHE A 375 0.94 -2.03 -13.61
N PRO A 376 0.66 -3.23 -14.17
CA PRO A 376 0.18 -3.34 -15.54
C PRO A 376 -1.18 -2.65 -15.76
N PHE A 377 -2.12 -2.75 -14.82
CA PHE A 377 -3.47 -2.18 -15.00
C PHE A 377 -3.49 -0.66 -15.04
N PHE A 378 -2.60 0.03 -14.32
CA PHE A 378 -2.63 1.48 -14.19
C PHE A 378 -1.41 2.20 -14.80
N TYR A 379 -0.30 1.50 -15.08
CA TYR A 379 0.95 2.11 -15.57
C TYR A 379 1.36 1.67 -16.98
N LEU A 380 0.87 0.53 -17.49
CA LEU A 380 1.25 0.03 -18.83
C LEU A 380 0.12 0.09 -19.83
N TYR A 381 -1.10 -0.23 -19.38
CA TYR A 381 -2.28 -0.24 -20.22
C TYR A 381 -3.09 1.00 -19.95
#